data_AF-A0A7W4YGX9-F1
#
_entry.id   AF-A0A7W4YGX9-F1
#
_cell.length_a   1.000
_cell.length_b   1.000
_cell.length_c   1.000
_cell.angle_alpha   90.00
_cell.angle_beta   90.00
_cell.angle_gamma   90.00
#
_symmetry.space_group_name_H-M   'P 1'
#
loop_
_entity.id
_entity.type
_entity.pdbx_description
1 polymer ?
#
loop_
_entity_poly.entity_id
_entity_poly.type
_entity_poly.pdbx_seq_one_letter_code
_entity_poly.pdbx_strand_id
1 'polypeptide(L)'
;MPIELVLLSEVAPSDEAIARVIAETHPDGQLISFENGAVRHAVDGAEASLLTVFESQPIADPTSAAAAVAHPPVAFGLWTDLTVPRSEPQRGRALAEKIAAALGGTVTERV
;
A
#
# COMPACT_ATOMS: atom_id res chain seq x y z
N MET A 1 0.67 -12.04 -13.63
CA MET A 1 0.80 -11.97 -12.17
C MET A 1 1.14 -10.53 -11.82
N PRO A 2 0.22 -9.84 -11.12
CA PRO A 2 0.52 -8.59 -10.45
C PRO A 2 1.54 -8.84 -9.33
N ILE A 3 2.18 -7.78 -8.86
CA ILE A 3 3.14 -7.87 -7.75
C ILE A 3 2.35 -7.69 -6.46
N GLU A 4 2.42 -8.67 -5.58
CA GLU A 4 1.79 -8.63 -4.25
C GLU A 4 2.80 -8.07 -3.25
N LEU A 5 2.41 -6.98 -2.61
CA LEU A 5 3.20 -6.27 -1.62
C LEU A 5 2.42 -6.21 -0.31
N VAL A 6 3.13 -5.96 0.78
CA VAL A 6 2.57 -5.77 2.11
C VAL A 6 3.10 -4.46 2.65
N LEU A 7 2.20 -3.61 3.12
CA LEU A 7 2.52 -2.46 3.95
C LEU A 7 2.35 -2.84 5.42
N LEU A 8 3.43 -2.74 6.17
CA LEU A 8 3.48 -2.91 7.62
C LEU A 8 3.58 -1.53 8.28
N SER A 9 2.66 -1.22 9.19
CA SER A 9 2.59 0.09 9.87
C SER A 9 1.95 -0.02 11.26
N GLU A 10 2.08 1.04 12.07
CA GLU A 10 1.35 1.18 13.34
C GLU A 10 -0.03 1.85 13.15
N VAL A 11 -0.21 2.58 12.05
CA VAL A 11 -1.44 3.32 11.73
C VAL A 11 -1.93 2.92 10.35
N ALA A 12 -3.24 2.72 10.21
CA ALA A 12 -3.85 2.39 8.93
C ALA A 12 -3.69 3.57 7.95
N PRO A 13 -3.39 3.32 6.67
CA PRO A 13 -3.34 4.38 5.68
C PRO A 13 -4.73 4.99 5.53
N SER A 14 -4.87 6.28 5.87
CA SER A 14 -6.11 7.02 5.62
C SER A 14 -6.21 7.41 4.14
N ASP A 15 -7.43 7.60 3.65
CA ASP A 15 -7.67 8.03 2.28
C ASP A 15 -7.04 9.39 1.99
N GLU A 16 -7.05 10.29 2.98
CA GLU A 16 -6.38 11.60 2.89
C GLU A 16 -4.85 11.45 2.75
N ALA A 17 -4.23 10.57 3.53
CA ALA A 17 -2.78 10.33 3.45
C ALA A 17 -2.40 9.73 2.09
N ILE A 18 -3.17 8.77 1.58
CA ILE A 18 -2.95 8.18 0.27
C ILE A 18 -3.15 9.23 -0.83
N ALA A 19 -4.26 9.97 -0.82
CA ALA A 19 -4.58 10.99 -1.81
C ALA A 19 -3.52 12.09 -1.87
N ARG A 20 -2.97 12.49 -0.72
CA ARG A 20 -1.86 13.44 -0.65
C ARG A 20 -0.62 12.91 -1.38
N VAL A 21 -0.21 11.67 -1.11
CA VAL A 21 0.96 11.06 -1.77
C VAL A 21 0.73 10.92 -3.28
N ILE A 22 -0.49 10.58 -3.69
CA ILE A 22 -0.87 10.57 -5.11
C ILE A 22 -0.68 11.96 -5.71
N ALA A 23 -1.24 13.02 -5.11
CA ALA A 23 -1.11 14.38 -5.62
C ALA A 23 0.35 14.87 -5.73
N GLU A 24 1.23 14.43 -4.81
CA GLU A 24 2.67 14.75 -4.83
C GLU A 24 3.44 14.05 -5.97
N THR A 25 2.92 12.93 -6.50
CA THR A 25 3.62 12.08 -7.49
C THR A 25 2.95 12.00 -8.85
N HIS A 26 1.65 12.19 -8.87
CA HIS A 26 0.74 12.14 -10.01
C HIS A 26 -0.26 13.28 -9.82
N PRO A 27 0.05 14.51 -10.28
CA PRO A 27 -0.77 15.70 -10.01
C PRO A 27 -2.24 15.56 -10.44
N ASP A 28 -2.49 14.81 -11.52
CA ASP A 28 -3.82 14.51 -12.03
C ASP A 28 -4.36 13.14 -11.58
N GLY A 29 -3.61 12.46 -10.71
CA GLY A 29 -3.97 11.15 -10.17
C GLY A 29 -5.07 11.23 -9.11
N GLN A 30 -5.75 10.11 -8.91
CA GLN A 30 -6.91 10.03 -8.02
C GLN A 30 -6.90 8.75 -7.18
N LEU A 31 -7.54 8.85 -6.01
CA LEU A 31 -7.90 7.70 -5.20
C LEU A 31 -9.37 7.40 -5.40
N ILE A 32 -9.67 6.21 -5.92
CA ILE A 32 -11.04 5.72 -6.09
C ILE A 32 -11.31 4.71 -5.00
N SER A 33 -12.33 4.94 -4.19
CA SER A 33 -12.70 4.11 -3.04
C SER A 33 -13.93 3.27 -3.36
N PHE A 34 -13.85 1.97 -3.08
CA PHE A 34 -14.92 1.00 -3.26
C PHE A 34 -15.28 0.37 -1.91
N GLU A 35 -16.48 -0.23 -1.82
CA GLU A 35 -16.89 -1.02 -0.65
C GLU A 35 -16.69 -0.27 0.69
N ASN A 36 -17.06 1.02 0.73
CA ASN A 36 -16.87 1.90 1.88
C ASN A 36 -15.41 2.04 2.36
N GLY A 37 -14.43 1.93 1.46
CA GLY A 37 -13.01 2.08 1.79
C GLY A 37 -12.24 0.77 1.96
N ALA A 38 -12.92 -0.38 1.89
CA ALA A 38 -12.26 -1.68 2.00
C ALA A 38 -11.28 -1.94 0.84
N VAL A 39 -11.56 -1.36 -0.34
CA VAL A 39 -10.67 -1.44 -1.50
C VAL A 39 -10.49 -0.05 -2.11
N ARG A 40 -9.25 0.36 -2.28
CA ARG A 40 -8.91 1.69 -2.81
C ARG A 40 -7.94 1.57 -3.97
N HIS A 41 -8.25 2.22 -5.08
CA HIS A 41 -7.45 2.20 -6.30
C HIS A 41 -6.81 3.57 -6.51
N ALA A 42 -5.48 3.59 -6.56
CA ALA A 42 -4.74 4.74 -7.05
C ALA A 42 -4.61 4.65 -8.57
N VAL A 43 -5.04 5.68 -9.26
CA VAL A 43 -4.91 5.83 -10.72
C VAL A 43 -4.15 7.11 -11.07
N ASP A 44 -3.47 7.14 -12.22
CA ASP A 44 -2.90 8.38 -12.75
C ASP A 44 -3.92 9.20 -13.56
N GLY A 45 -3.49 10.35 -14.09
CA GLY A 45 -4.33 11.23 -14.91
C GLY A 45 -4.77 10.65 -16.25
N ALA A 46 -4.24 9.50 -16.67
CA ALA A 46 -4.68 8.74 -17.84
C ALA A 46 -5.56 7.54 -17.44
N GLU A 47 -6.02 7.49 -16.20
CA GLU A 47 -6.79 6.39 -15.60
C GLU A 47 -6.03 5.06 -15.54
N ALA A 48 -4.70 5.08 -15.69
CA ALA A 48 -3.90 3.87 -15.53
C ALA A 48 -3.84 3.50 -14.04
N SER A 49 -4.19 2.26 -13.72
CA SER A 49 -4.08 1.73 -12.36
C SER A 49 -2.61 1.64 -11.95
N LEU A 50 -2.28 2.20 -10.79
CA LEU A 50 -0.92 2.20 -10.23
C LEU A 50 -0.81 1.29 -9.01
N LEU A 51 -1.83 1.27 -8.16
CA LEU A 51 -1.80 0.54 -6.89
C LEU A 51 -3.23 0.26 -6.41
N THR A 52 -3.48 -0.96 -5.96
CA THR A 52 -4.66 -1.31 -5.16
C THR A 52 -4.23 -1.47 -3.70
N VAL A 53 -4.97 -0.82 -2.81
CA VAL A 53 -4.78 -0.84 -1.35
C VAL A 53 -6.02 -1.49 -0.73
N PHE A 54 -5.81 -2.58 0.01
CA PHE A 54 -6.89 -3.27 0.71
C PHE A 54 -7.08 -2.71 2.14
N GLU A 55 -8.07 -3.23 2.85
CA GLU A 55 -8.32 -2.90 4.24
C GLU A 55 -7.18 -3.39 5.14
N SER A 56 -6.73 -2.53 6.06
CA SER A 56 -5.72 -2.90 7.05
C SER A 56 -6.29 -3.85 8.09
N GLN A 57 -5.54 -4.90 8.41
CA GLN A 57 -5.88 -5.88 9.42
C GLN A 57 -4.93 -5.78 10.62
N PRO A 58 -5.43 -5.87 11.86
CA PRO A 58 -4.58 -5.96 13.04
C PRO A 58 -3.82 -7.29 13.06
N ILE A 59 -2.55 -7.23 13.45
CA ILE A 59 -1.71 -8.41 13.55
C ILE A 59 -1.92 -9.06 14.92
N ALA A 60 -2.56 -10.24 14.91
CA ALA A 60 -2.79 -11.02 16.12
C ALA A 60 -1.55 -11.81 16.58
N ASP A 61 -0.72 -12.27 15.62
CA ASP A 61 0.51 -13.01 15.88
C ASP A 61 1.70 -12.35 15.15
N PRO A 62 2.48 -11.50 15.86
CA PRO A 62 3.64 -10.83 15.28
C PRO A 62 4.72 -11.79 14.78
N THR A 63 4.84 -12.99 15.36
CA THR A 63 5.87 -13.96 14.96
C THR A 63 5.53 -14.56 13.61
N SER A 64 4.28 -14.98 13.43
CA SER A 64 3.78 -15.49 12.14
C SER A 64 3.85 -14.41 11.06
N ALA A 65 3.46 -13.18 11.37
CA ALA A 65 3.52 -12.07 10.42
C ALA A 65 4.96 -11.74 9.99
N ALA A 66 5.92 -11.74 10.93
CA ALA A 66 7.32 -11.52 10.62
C ALA A 66 7.92 -12.62 9.73
N ALA A 67 7.49 -13.87 9.91
CA ALA A 67 7.93 -15.01 9.09
C ALA A 67 7.37 -14.98 7.66
N ALA A 68 6.27 -14.26 7.42
CA ALA A 68 5.61 -14.16 6.12
C ALA A 68 6.23 -13.08 5.20
N VAL A 69 7.25 -12.35 5.66
CA VAL A 69 7.88 -11.26 4.92
C VAL A 69 9.41 -11.36 4.95
N ALA A 70 10.05 -10.89 3.88
CA ALA A 70 11.50 -11.07 3.72
C ALA A 70 12.35 -10.27 4.74
N HIS A 71 11.93 -9.05 5.07
CA HIS A 71 12.66 -8.14 5.94
C HIS A 71 11.71 -7.41 6.91
N PRO A 72 11.22 -8.09 7.96
CA PRO A 72 10.25 -7.49 8.88
C PRO A 72 10.88 -6.31 9.66
N PRO A 73 10.15 -5.19 9.83
CA PRO A 73 10.58 -4.12 10.71
C PRO A 73 10.51 -4.56 12.19
N VAL A 74 11.15 -3.78 13.08
CA VAL A 74 11.24 -4.11 14.51
C VAL A 74 9.88 -4.04 15.22
N ALA A 75 9.01 -3.13 14.79
CA ALA A 75 7.66 -2.96 15.33
C ALA A 75 6.68 -2.62 14.20
N PHE A 76 5.52 -3.27 14.23
CA PHE A 76 4.39 -3.04 13.34
C PHE A 76 3.13 -3.71 13.93
N GLY A 77 1.99 -3.01 13.89
CA GLY A 77 0.73 -3.49 14.45
C GLY A 77 -0.34 -3.84 13.41
N LEU A 78 -0.16 -3.36 12.18
CA LEU A 78 -1.12 -3.48 11.09
C LEU A 78 -0.46 -4.08 9.84
N TRP A 79 -1.26 -4.89 9.16
CA TRP A 79 -0.95 -5.49 7.87
C TRP A 79 -1.91 -4.95 6.83
N THR A 80 -1.38 -4.38 5.75
CA THR A 80 -2.20 -3.93 4.62
C THR A 80 -1.69 -4.59 3.35
N ASP A 81 -2.53 -5.43 2.74
CA ASP A 81 -2.21 -6.01 1.44
C ASP A 81 -2.25 -4.92 0.36
N LEU A 82 -1.29 -4.99 -0.55
CA LEU A 82 -1.11 -4.09 -1.67
C LEU A 82 -0.94 -4.91 -2.95
N THR A 83 -1.53 -4.44 -4.05
CA THR A 83 -1.33 -5.07 -5.36
C THR A 83 -0.90 -4.03 -6.38
N VAL A 84 0.23 -4.29 -7.03
CA VAL A 84 0.74 -3.46 -8.12
C VAL A 84 0.45 -4.16 -9.46
N PRO A 85 -0.26 -3.50 -10.38
CA PRO A 85 -0.54 -4.06 -11.70
C PRO A 85 0.75 -4.20 -12.51
N ARG A 86 0.79 -5.25 -13.34
CA ARG A 86 1.96 -5.56 -14.20
C ARG A 86 2.26 -4.45 -15.22
N SER A 87 1.26 -3.66 -15.61
CA SER A 87 1.42 -2.56 -16.57
C SER A 87 2.31 -1.46 -16.01
N GLU A 88 2.32 -1.25 -14.69
CA GLU A 88 2.99 -0.11 -14.04
C GLU A 88 3.83 -0.55 -12.83
N PRO A 89 4.74 -1.54 -12.94
CA PRO A 89 5.33 -2.19 -11.77
C PRO A 89 6.29 -1.28 -11.00
N GLN A 90 7.09 -0.47 -11.69
CA GLN A 90 8.01 0.46 -11.03
C GLN A 90 7.27 1.64 -10.40
N ARG A 91 6.28 2.19 -11.11
CA ARG A 91 5.50 3.35 -10.63
C ARG A 91 4.61 2.98 -9.45
N GLY A 92 3.92 1.84 -9.52
CA GLY A 92 3.11 1.33 -8.42
C GLY A 92 3.92 1.00 -7.17
N ARG A 93 5.11 0.39 -7.33
CA ARG A 93 6.01 0.13 -6.20
C ARG A 93 6.52 1.44 -5.58
N ALA A 94 6.94 2.40 -6.39
CA ALA A 94 7.41 3.70 -5.89
C ALA A 94 6.30 4.45 -5.14
N LEU A 95 5.05 4.36 -5.61
CA LEU A 95 3.90 4.92 -4.91
C LEU A 95 3.67 4.22 -3.56
N ALA A 96 3.69 2.88 -3.52
CA ALA A 96 3.56 2.11 -2.29
C ALA A 96 4.64 2.48 -1.26
N GLU A 97 5.89 2.59 -1.69
CA GLU A 97 7.03 2.97 -0.82
C GLU A 97 6.87 4.39 -0.27
N LYS A 98 6.33 5.34 -1.05
CA LYS A 98 6.04 6.70 -0.57
C LYS A 98 4.88 6.74 0.43
N ILE A 99 3.82 5.95 0.20
CA ILE A 99 2.73 5.80 1.17
C ILE A 99 3.28 5.25 2.48
N ALA A 100 4.13 4.21 2.42
CA ALA A 100 4.78 3.65 3.59
C ALA A 100 5.61 4.69 4.34
N ALA A 101 6.45 5.45 3.63
CA ALA A 101 7.28 6.49 4.22
C ALA A 101 6.44 7.59 4.89
N ALA A 102 5.32 8.01 4.28
CA ALA A 102 4.42 9.00 4.85
C ALA A 102 3.76 8.54 6.17
N LEU A 103 3.65 7.23 6.38
CA LEU A 103 3.05 6.61 7.58
C LEU A 103 4.09 6.14 8.60
N GLY A 104 5.39 6.26 8.29
CA GLY A 104 6.46 5.63 9.07
C GLY A 104 6.43 4.09 9.01
N GLY A 105 5.79 3.52 7.99
CA GLY A 105 5.71 2.08 7.74
C GLY A 105 6.78 1.57 6.77
N THR A 106 6.66 0.31 6.37
CA THR A 106 7.56 -0.34 5.40
C THR A 106 6.77 -1.18 4.42
N VAL A 107 7.21 -1.20 3.16
CA VAL A 107 6.67 -2.09 2.12
C VAL A 107 7.65 -3.21 1.84
N THR A 108 7.13 -4.43 1.78
CA THR A 108 7.91 -5.65 1.50
C THR A 108 7.09 -6.60 0.63
N GLU A 109 7.77 -7.53 -0.03
CA GLU A 109 7.14 -8.67 -0.69
C GLU A 109 6.81 -9.77 0.34
N ARG A 110 5.76 -10.55 0.04
CA ARG A 110 5.42 -11.79 0.74
C ARG A 110 6.42 -12.89 0.32
N VAL A 111 6.80 -13.75 1.26
CA VAL A 111 7.70 -14.90 1.02
C VAL A 111 6.91 -16.15 0.69
#